data_AF-A0A4P6P465-F1
#
_entry.id   AF-A0A4P6P465-F1
#
_cell.length_a   1.000
_cell.length_b   1.000
_cell.length_c   1.000
_cell.angle_alpha   90.00
_cell.angle_beta   90.00
_cell.angle_gamma   90.00
#
_symmetry.space_group_name_H-M   'P 1'
#
loop_
_entity.id
_entity.type
_entity.pdbx_description
1 polymer ?
#
loop_
_entity_poly.entity_id
_entity_poly.type
_entity_poly.pdbx_seq_one_letter_code
_entity_poly.pdbx_strand_id
1 'polypeptide(L)'
;MNQILIKEPYDSYAPSIKEAFEYELSFAKNHSKRIDIIVPTLEHGGLLNFLDVKVWQTLQKKREFIYQGVKLKFYSTTTAKKINSSDALLILCVPDNFTEILSHINFKKCIVVPRHFRNLKCWRNYQNLMSA
;
A
#
# COMPACT_ATOMS: atom_id res chain seq x y z
N MET A 1 -7.66 14.74 -8.99
CA MET A 1 -6.33 15.07 -8.46
C MET A 1 -5.87 13.88 -7.64
N ASN A 2 -4.66 13.36 -7.89
CA ASN A 2 -4.15 12.18 -7.21
C ASN A 2 -3.51 12.59 -5.87
N GLN A 3 -3.96 12.03 -4.76
CA GLN A 3 -3.41 12.33 -3.43
C GLN A 3 -2.38 11.27 -3.04
N ILE A 4 -1.14 11.67 -2.76
CA ILE A 4 -0.10 10.80 -2.23
C ILE A 4 0.22 11.23 -0.80
N LEU A 5 0.25 10.27 0.13
CA LEU A 5 0.66 10.47 1.52
C LEU A 5 1.82 9.53 1.87
N ILE A 6 2.97 10.09 2.22
CA ILE A 6 4.15 9.32 2.64
C ILE A 6 4.19 9.27 4.17
N LYS A 7 4.22 8.06 4.75
CA LYS A 7 4.31 7.82 6.20
C LYS A 7 5.75 7.55 6.64
N GLU A 8 5.95 7.52 7.96
CA GLU A 8 7.24 7.14 8.56
C GLU A 8 7.63 5.70 8.18
N PRO A 9 8.94 5.39 8.06
CA PRO A 9 9.39 4.04 7.80
C PRO A 9 9.03 3.07 8.92
N TYR A 10 8.78 1.81 8.57
CA TYR A 10 8.38 0.82 9.57
C TYR A 10 9.54 0.10 10.26
N ASP A 11 10.77 0.16 9.72
CA ASP A 11 11.98 -0.37 10.38
C ASP A 11 12.28 0.32 11.71
N SER A 12 11.75 1.53 11.86
CA SER A 12 11.88 2.42 13.01
C SER A 12 10.58 2.52 13.81
N TYR A 13 9.43 2.19 13.21
CA TYR A 13 8.13 2.24 13.89
C TYR A 13 7.08 1.30 13.26
N ALA A 14 6.95 0.08 13.80
CA ALA A 14 5.98 -0.90 13.32
C ALA A 14 4.50 -0.42 13.29
N PRO A 15 4.01 0.44 14.22
CA PRO A 15 2.64 0.95 14.16
C PRO A 15 2.31 1.78 12.92
N SER A 16 3.31 2.34 12.22
CA SER A 16 3.12 3.10 10.98
C SER A 16 2.33 2.33 9.91
N ILE A 17 2.59 1.01 9.77
CA ILE A 17 1.90 0.16 8.81
C ILE A 17 0.42 0.02 9.20
N LYS A 18 0.15 -0.19 10.50
CA LYS A 18 -1.21 -0.35 11.01
C LYS A 18 -2.02 0.93 10.80
N GLU A 19 -1.48 2.08 11.20
CA GLU A 19 -2.14 3.37 11.01
C GLU A 19 -2.41 3.69 9.54
N ALA A 20 -1.42 3.44 8.67
CA ALA A 20 -1.58 3.60 7.22
C ALA A 20 -2.71 2.71 6.68
N PHE A 21 -2.74 1.45 7.09
CA PHE A 21 -3.78 0.51 6.70
C PHE A 21 -5.16 0.94 7.20
N GLU A 22 -5.30 1.35 8.46
CA GLU A 22 -6.58 1.82 9.03
C GLU A 22 -7.09 3.09 8.33
N TYR A 23 -6.17 4.00 7.99
CA TYR A 23 -6.50 5.22 7.25
C TYR A 23 -6.98 4.92 5.82
N GLU A 24 -6.35 3.97 5.15
CA GLU A 24 -6.76 3.55 3.80
C GLU A 24 -8.05 2.74 3.81
N LEU A 25 -8.23 1.88 4.82
CA LEU A 25 -9.46 1.13 5.03
C LEU A 25 -10.66 2.05 5.26
N SER A 26 -10.49 3.09 6.07
CA SER A 26 -11.53 4.08 6.33
C SER A 26 -11.94 4.83 5.06
N PHE A 27 -10.96 5.21 4.23
CA PHE A 27 -11.24 5.83 2.93
C PHE A 27 -11.98 4.86 1.99
N ALA A 28 -11.49 3.62 1.85
CA ALA A 28 -12.10 2.64 0.96
C ALA A 28 -13.53 2.29 1.38
N LYS A 29 -13.83 2.24 2.69
CA LYS A 29 -15.20 2.03 3.18
C LYS A 29 -16.19 3.07 2.66
N ASN A 30 -15.74 4.30 2.41
CA ASN A 30 -16.59 5.42 2.02
C ASN A 30 -16.63 5.68 0.51
N HIS A 31 -15.64 5.22 -0.25
CA HIS A 31 -15.47 5.64 -1.65
C HIS A 31 -15.42 4.53 -2.69
N SER A 32 -14.79 3.39 -2.40
CA SER A 32 -14.43 2.40 -3.43
C SER A 32 -14.72 0.95 -3.07
N LYS A 33 -14.92 0.66 -1.78
CA LYS A 33 -14.99 -0.68 -1.18
C LYS A 33 -13.84 -1.61 -1.60
N ARG A 34 -12.71 -1.06 -2.07
CA ARG A 34 -11.52 -1.82 -2.46
C ARG A 34 -10.23 -1.08 -2.13
N ILE A 35 -9.22 -1.82 -1.68
CA ILE A 35 -7.83 -1.36 -1.55
C ILE A 35 -6.95 -2.31 -2.35
N ASP A 36 -6.10 -1.75 -3.21
CA ASP A 36 -4.99 -2.49 -3.81
C ASP A 36 -3.73 -2.29 -2.95
N ILE A 37 -3.19 -3.39 -2.44
CA ILE A 37 -2.07 -3.40 -1.51
C ILE A 37 -0.85 -3.97 -2.25
N ILE A 38 0.23 -3.19 -2.31
CA ILE A 38 1.48 -3.57 -2.96
C ILE A 38 2.52 -3.86 -1.89
N VAL A 39 3.07 -5.07 -1.91
CA VAL A 39 4.10 -5.55 -0.98
C VAL A 39 5.19 -6.31 -1.75
N PRO A 40 6.49 -6.24 -1.40
CA PRO A 40 7.54 -7.00 -2.09
C PRO A 40 7.33 -8.50 -1.99
N THR A 41 7.06 -8.96 -0.78
CA THR A 41 6.76 -10.35 -0.45
C THR A 41 5.57 -10.38 0.50
N LEU A 42 4.74 -11.41 0.37
CA LEU A 42 3.63 -11.62 1.31
C LEU A 42 4.14 -11.97 2.71
N GLU A 43 5.38 -12.44 2.85
CA GLU A 43 6.00 -12.86 4.10
C GLU A 43 6.51 -11.69 4.98
N HIS A 44 6.47 -10.45 4.50
CA HIS A 44 6.85 -9.30 5.32
C HIS A 44 5.79 -9.05 6.40
N GLY A 45 6.02 -9.68 7.56
CA GLY A 45 5.09 -9.84 8.68
C GLY A 45 4.49 -8.56 9.28
N GLY A 46 4.98 -7.37 8.95
CA GLY A 46 4.43 -6.12 9.50
C GLY A 46 2.93 -5.92 9.25
N LEU A 47 2.47 -6.14 8.01
CA LEU A 47 1.04 -6.05 7.67
C LEU A 47 0.25 -7.24 8.23
N LEU A 48 0.85 -8.43 8.21
CA LEU A 48 0.19 -9.65 8.64
C LEU A 48 -0.01 -9.71 10.16
N ASN A 49 0.87 -9.09 10.94
CA ASN A 49 0.81 -9.10 12.40
C ASN A 49 -0.48 -8.50 12.96
N PHE A 50 -1.18 -7.67 12.20
CA PHE A 50 -2.47 -7.10 12.61
C PHE A 50 -3.66 -7.59 11.78
N LEU A 51 -3.42 -8.42 10.76
CA LEU A 51 -4.49 -9.13 10.06
C LEU A 51 -4.75 -10.46 10.78
N ASP A 52 -6.01 -10.88 10.86
CA ASP A 52 -6.40 -12.13 11.53
C ASP A 52 -5.64 -13.34 10.93
N VAL A 53 -5.26 -14.32 11.75
CA VAL A 53 -4.62 -15.57 11.31
C VAL A 53 -5.41 -16.27 10.20
N LYS A 54 -6.75 -16.16 10.21
CA LYS A 54 -7.61 -16.71 9.13
C LYS A 54 -7.45 -15.98 7.80
N VAL A 55 -7.18 -14.68 7.85
CA VAL A 55 -6.87 -13.86 6.67
C VAL A 55 -5.54 -14.30 6.08
N TRP A 56 -4.55 -14.62 6.92
CA TRP A 56 -3.25 -15.08 6.45
C TRP A 56 -3.33 -16.38 5.63
N GLN A 57 -4.06 -17.38 6.15
CA GLN A 57 -4.27 -18.64 5.43
C GLN A 57 -4.99 -18.44 4.09
N THR A 58 -5.89 -17.46 4.03
CA THR A 58 -6.59 -17.11 2.79
C THR A 58 -5.63 -16.44 1.80
N LEU A 59 -4.77 -15.54 2.26
CA LEU A 59 -3.77 -14.84 1.45
C LEU A 59 -2.75 -15.77 0.80
N GLN A 60 -2.39 -16.87 1.48
CA GLN A 60 -1.50 -17.89 0.90
C GLN A 60 -2.12 -18.60 -0.32
N LYS A 61 -3.45 -18.70 -0.39
CA LYS A 61 -4.18 -19.40 -1.46
C LYS A 61 -4.71 -18.44 -2.53
N LYS A 62 -5.16 -17.25 -2.13
CA LYS A 62 -5.77 -16.23 -2.98
C LYS A 62 -5.22 -14.87 -2.56
N ARG A 63 -4.71 -14.10 -3.52
CA ARG A 63 -4.24 -12.73 -3.28
C ARG A 63 -5.37 -11.71 -3.13
N GLU A 64 -6.55 -12.15 -2.74
CA GLU A 64 -7.75 -11.31 -2.67
C GLU A 64 -8.71 -11.86 -1.61
N PHE A 65 -9.22 -10.99 -0.74
CA PHE A 65 -10.20 -11.34 0.28
C PHE A 65 -11.00 -10.11 0.74
N ILE A 66 -12.07 -10.32 1.51
CA ILE A 66 -12.88 -9.24 2.09
C ILE A 66 -12.53 -9.08 3.57
N TYR A 67 -12.21 -7.86 3.98
CA TYR A 67 -11.93 -7.48 5.37
C TYR A 67 -12.85 -6.32 5.76
N GLN A 68 -13.68 -6.52 6.80
CA GLN A 68 -14.61 -5.50 7.28
C GLN A 68 -15.44 -4.84 6.17
N GLY A 69 -15.91 -5.64 5.20
CA GLY A 69 -16.71 -5.18 4.06
C GLY A 69 -15.93 -4.46 2.94
N VAL A 70 -14.59 -4.45 3.01
CA VAL A 70 -13.70 -3.90 1.97
C VAL A 70 -12.92 -5.03 1.31
N LYS A 71 -12.88 -5.02 -0.01
CA LYS A 71 -12.10 -5.96 -0.81
C LYS A 71 -10.62 -5.57 -0.80
N LEU A 72 -9.77 -6.42 -0.24
CA LEU A 72 -8.32 -6.23 -0.24
C LEU A 72 -7.70 -7.11 -1.30
N LYS A 73 -6.84 -6.54 -2.16
CA LYS A 73 -6.15 -7.27 -3.22
C LYS A 73 -4.66 -7.00 -3.17
N PHE A 74 -3.87 -8.07 -3.20
CA PHE A 74 -2.44 -8.02 -2.95
C PHE A 74 -1.64 -8.21 -4.23
N TYR A 75 -0.63 -7.35 -4.40
CA TYR A 75 0.26 -7.33 -5.53
C TYR A 75 1.71 -7.40 -5.04
N SER A 76 2.52 -8.23 -5.70
CA SER A 76 3.96 -8.06 -5.65
C SER A 76 4.37 -6.86 -6.51
N THR A 77 5.56 -6.31 -6.28
CA THR A 77 6.16 -5.27 -7.13
C THR A 77 6.11 -5.63 -8.62
N THR A 78 6.40 -6.90 -8.94
CA THR A 78 6.36 -7.45 -10.30
C THR A 78 4.96 -7.49 -10.91
N THR A 79 3.92 -7.68 -10.10
CA THR A 79 2.52 -7.76 -10.57
C THR A 79 1.81 -6.42 -10.52
N ALA A 80 2.34 -5.44 -9.79
CA ALA A 80 1.71 -4.14 -9.65
C ALA A 80 1.63 -3.34 -10.96
N LYS A 81 2.53 -3.61 -11.91
CA LYS A 81 2.45 -3.09 -13.29
C LYS A 81 1.14 -3.44 -14.03
N LYS A 82 0.36 -4.40 -13.52
CA LYS A 82 -0.96 -4.78 -14.07
C LYS A 82 -2.11 -3.94 -13.51
N ILE A 83 -1.82 -3.00 -12.60
CA ILE A 83 -2.85 -2.12 -12.01
C ILE A 83 -2.95 -0.89 -12.91
N ASN A 84 -4.02 -0.79 -13.68
CA ASN A 84 -4.27 0.40 -14.51
C ASN A 84 -4.88 1.55 -13.69
N SER A 85 -5.75 1.20 -12.73
CA SER A 85 -6.41 2.18 -11.87
C SER A 85 -6.73 1.61 -10.49
N SER A 86 -6.65 2.45 -9.46
CA SER A 86 -7.04 2.11 -8.09
C SER A 86 -7.54 3.33 -7.32
N ASP A 87 -8.74 3.28 -6.74
CA ASP A 87 -9.20 4.40 -5.92
C ASP A 87 -8.39 4.57 -4.63
N ALA A 88 -7.99 3.45 -4.01
CA ALA A 88 -7.23 3.40 -2.76
C ALA A 88 -6.07 2.43 -2.92
N LEU A 89 -4.85 2.96 -2.82
CA LEU A 89 -3.61 2.24 -3.03
C LEU A 89 -2.77 2.30 -1.75
N LEU A 90 -2.35 1.14 -1.24
CA LEU A 90 -1.42 1.06 -0.12
C LEU A 90 -0.11 0.40 -0.59
N ILE A 91 0.98 1.14 -0.52
CA ILE A 91 2.31 0.68 -0.96
C ILE A 91 3.17 0.48 0.28
N LEU A 92 3.59 -0.76 0.54
CA LEU A 92 4.42 -1.11 1.69
C LEU A 92 5.75 -1.68 1.24
N CYS A 93 6.84 -1.24 1.86
CA CYS A 93 8.16 -1.87 1.74
C CYS A 93 8.75 -1.90 0.31
N VAL A 94 8.25 -1.07 -0.60
CA VAL A 94 8.62 -1.16 -2.02
C VAL A 94 9.89 -0.34 -2.33
N PRO A 95 10.82 -0.84 -3.18
CA PRO A 95 12.07 -0.14 -3.52
C PRO A 95 11.85 1.20 -4.23
N ASP A 96 12.86 2.08 -4.18
CA ASP A 96 12.83 3.47 -4.68
C ASP A 96 12.47 3.59 -6.17
N ASN A 97 12.86 2.59 -6.96
CA ASN A 97 12.55 2.52 -8.39
C ASN A 97 11.07 2.23 -8.71
N PHE A 98 10.23 2.01 -7.69
CA PHE A 98 8.81 1.76 -7.92
C PHE A 98 8.00 3.04 -8.19
N THR A 99 8.58 4.21 -7.93
CA THR A 99 8.01 5.50 -8.31
C THR A 99 7.65 5.55 -9.81
N GLU A 100 8.47 4.94 -10.67
CA GLU A 100 8.20 4.80 -12.10
C GLU A 100 6.95 3.94 -12.38
N ILE A 101 6.81 2.79 -11.72
CA ILE A 101 5.62 1.95 -11.85
C ILE A 101 4.37 2.71 -11.38
N LEU A 102 4.48 3.43 -10.26
CA LEU A 102 3.38 4.21 -9.71
C LEU A 102 2.90 5.31 -10.67
N SER A 103 3.81 5.90 -11.46
CA SER A 103 3.46 6.94 -12.43
C SER A 103 2.48 6.47 -13.51
N HIS A 104 2.39 5.16 -13.75
CA HIS A 104 1.46 4.56 -14.72
C HIS A 104 0.12 4.13 -14.11
N ILE A 105 -0.05 4.23 -12.79
CA ILE A 105 -1.27 3.82 -12.10
C ILE A 105 -2.14 5.07 -11.88
N ASN A 106 -3.37 5.08 -12.38
CA ASN A 106 -4.31 6.15 -12.05
C ASN A 106 -4.94 5.89 -10.68
N PHE A 107 -4.78 6.80 -9.71
CA PHE A 107 -5.37 6.61 -8.39
C PHE A 107 -5.92 7.87 -7.74
N LYS A 108 -6.96 7.72 -6.92
CA LYS A 108 -7.49 8.86 -6.13
C LYS A 108 -6.64 9.11 -4.89
N LYS A 109 -6.33 8.06 -4.14
CA LYS A 109 -5.52 8.11 -2.94
C LYS A 109 -4.47 7.01 -2.92
N CYS A 110 -3.25 7.37 -2.52
CA CYS A 110 -2.14 6.46 -2.33
C CYS A 110 -1.45 6.77 -1.00
N ILE A 111 -1.28 5.75 -0.16
CA ILE A 111 -0.40 5.82 1.01
C ILE A 111 0.84 4.98 0.73
N VAL A 112 2.00 5.55 1.02
CA VAL A 112 3.28 4.84 0.97
C VAL A 112 3.88 4.75 2.37
N VAL A 113 4.21 3.52 2.79
CA VAL A 113 4.98 3.24 4.01
C VAL A 113 6.34 2.68 3.57
N PRO A 114 7.39 3.53 3.52
CA PRO A 114 8.72 3.09 3.10
C PRO A 114 9.31 2.10 4.10
N ARG A 115 10.27 1.29 3.63
CA ARG A 115 10.97 0.34 4.52
C ARG A 115 12.01 1.01 5.41
N HIS A 116 12.84 1.88 4.83
CA HIS A 116 13.95 2.51 5.52
C HIS A 116 13.91 4.04 5.35
N PHE A 117 14.51 4.77 6.28
CA PHE A 117 14.67 6.24 6.18
C PHE A 117 15.37 6.68 4.90
N ARG A 118 16.29 5.87 4.35
CA ARG A 118 16.95 6.16 3.07
C ARG A 118 15.95 6.32 1.92
N ASN A 119 14.89 5.50 1.93
CA ASN A 119 13.83 5.53 0.91
C ASN A 119 12.88 6.71 1.11
N LEU A 120 12.70 7.20 2.35
CA LEU A 120 11.77 8.30 2.67
C LEU A 120 12.05 9.57 1.85
N LYS A 121 13.33 9.92 1.68
CA LYS A 121 13.73 11.11 0.89
C LYS A 121 13.33 10.97 -0.58
N CYS A 122 13.54 9.79 -1.18
CA CYS A 122 13.15 9.52 -2.55
C CYS A 122 11.64 9.70 -2.74
N TRP A 123 10.84 9.11 -1.85
CA TRP A 123 9.38 9.20 -1.89
C TRP A 123 8.84 10.63 -1.66
N ARG A 124 9.45 11.40 -0.77
CA ARG A 124 9.09 12.83 -0.58
C ARG A 124 9.39 13.67 -1.82
N ASN A 125 10.52 13.42 -2.50
CA ASN A 125 10.83 14.11 -3.75
C ASN A 125 9.77 13.79 -4.82
N TYR A 126 9.37 12.51 -4.96
CA TYR A 126 8.31 12.11 -5.88
C TYR A 126 6.97 12.77 -5.55
N GLN A 127 6.58 12.81 -4.26
CA GLN A 127 5.35 13.47 -3.82
C GLN A 127 5.32 14.96 -4.21
N ASN A 128 6.44 15.66 -4.05
CA ASN A 128 6.55 17.07 -4.44
C ASN A 128 6.40 17.27 -5.95
N LEU A 129 7.00 16.40 -6.76
CA LEU A 129 6.89 16.45 -8.23
C LEU A 129 5.44 16.23 -8.71
N MET A 130 4.65 15.42 -7.99
CA MET A 130 3.25 15.17 -8.34
C MET A 130 2.28 16.25 -7.84
N SER A 131 2.76 17.17 -7.00
CA SER A 131 1.97 18.26 -6.42
C SER A 131 2.24 19.63 -7.07
N ALA A 132 3.30 19.72 -7.88
CA ALA A 132 3.70 20.89 -8.65
C ALA A 132 2.99 20.92 -10.01
#